data_AF-A0A2B7YL16-F1
#
_entry.id   AF-A0A2B7YL16-F1
#
_cell.length_a   1.000
_cell.length_b   1.000
_cell.length_c   1.000
_cell.angle_alpha   90.00
_cell.angle_beta   90.00
_cell.angle_gamma   90.00
#
_symmetry.space_group_name_H-M   'P 1'
#
loop_
_entity.id
_entity.type
_entity.pdbx_description
1 polymer ?
#
loop_
_entity_poly.entity_id
_entity_poly.type
_entity_poly.pdbx_seq_one_letter_code
_entity_poly.pdbx_strand_id
1 'polypeptide(L)'
;MLRLHVLLLSFLLAASALAAPTNLESELQSDVNVLFARDKDDQCRESTDKDKKNNKGALVVTISRDKALASAKRAGLKAGKSGYPQRFGNLGGLQFAKPCNKKGHDVYEYPIVKDQKSDYPKEQKGANPGRFRVYYDQYLNFCGIGIKANKDNSGNPHLCT
;
A
#
# COMPACT_ATOMS: atom_id res chain seq x y z
N MET A 1 18.87 89.50 28.17
CA MET A 1 18.21 88.77 27.05
C MET A 1 19.17 87.68 26.57
N LEU A 2 18.75 86.39 26.57
CA LEU A 2 19.39 85.21 25.94
C LEU A 2 20.85 84.91 26.36
N ARG A 3 21.37 83.69 26.55
CA ARG A 3 21.01 82.27 26.37
C ARG A 3 22.02 81.52 27.27
N LEU A 4 21.59 80.80 28.31
CA LEU A 4 21.58 79.34 28.42
C LEU A 4 22.60 78.60 27.52
N HIS A 5 23.56 77.87 28.11
CA HIS A 5 23.73 76.39 28.00
C HIS A 5 25.12 75.88 28.49
N VAL A 6 25.04 74.83 29.34
CA VAL A 6 25.80 73.56 29.26
C VAL A 6 27.21 73.48 29.86
N LEU A 7 27.30 72.71 30.95
CA LEU A 7 28.38 71.83 31.44
C LEU A 7 27.68 70.91 32.48
N LEU A 8 27.84 69.60 32.60
CA LEU A 8 28.66 68.58 31.95
C LEU A 8 27.98 67.22 32.31
N LEU A 9 27.84 66.32 31.35
CA LEU A 9 27.29 64.96 31.51
C LEU A 9 28.20 64.09 32.40
N SER A 10 27.62 63.42 33.39
CA SER A 10 28.20 62.24 34.03
C SER A 10 27.09 61.31 34.50
N PHE A 11 26.77 60.26 33.73
CA PHE A 11 26.19 59.03 34.29
C PHE A 11 26.62 57.84 33.42
N LEU A 12 27.48 57.00 34.00
CA LEU A 12 27.76 55.65 33.52
C LEU A 12 26.45 54.85 33.57
N LEU A 13 25.98 54.37 32.41
CA LEU A 13 25.01 53.27 32.38
C LEU A 13 25.77 51.95 32.57
N ALA A 14 25.53 51.29 33.71
CA ALA A 14 25.84 49.90 33.89
C ALA A 14 24.92 49.05 33.00
N ALA A 15 25.49 48.28 32.07
CA ALA A 15 24.76 47.30 31.30
C ALA A 15 24.47 46.08 32.19
N SER A 16 23.22 45.91 32.62
CA SER A 16 22.73 44.66 33.20
C SER A 16 22.56 43.62 32.10
N ALA A 17 23.46 42.65 32.06
CA ALA A 17 23.32 41.44 31.26
C ALA A 17 22.15 40.60 31.80
N LEU A 18 20.97 40.74 31.19
CA LEU A 18 19.89 39.76 31.33
C LEU A 18 20.27 38.54 30.50
N ALA A 19 20.98 37.59 31.13
CA ALA A 19 21.09 36.23 30.64
C ALA A 19 19.70 35.59 30.74
N ALA A 20 18.91 35.70 29.67
CA ALA A 20 17.72 34.89 29.51
C ALA A 20 18.16 33.45 29.24
N PRO A 21 17.69 32.44 30.00
CA PRO A 21 17.86 31.06 29.61
C PRO A 21 17.10 30.86 28.31
N THR A 22 17.82 30.75 27.20
CA THR A 22 17.27 30.22 25.97
C THR A 22 16.94 28.76 26.25
N ASN A 23 15.66 28.48 26.54
CA ASN A 23 15.08 27.15 26.46
C ASN A 23 15.20 26.67 25.01
N LEU A 24 16.36 26.11 24.69
CA LEU A 24 16.70 25.56 23.39
C LEU A 24 16.71 24.04 23.48
N GLU A 25 15.64 23.43 23.99
CA GLU A 25 15.52 21.98 24.12
C GLU A 25 14.04 21.58 24.23
N SER A 26 13.24 21.88 23.20
CA SER A 26 11.89 21.30 23.08
C SER A 26 11.30 21.36 21.67
N GLU A 27 12.08 21.19 20.59
CA GLU A 27 11.49 20.94 19.25
C GLU A 27 12.32 19.93 18.46
N LEU A 28 12.50 18.74 19.04
CA LEU A 28 12.85 17.54 18.26
C LEU A 28 12.06 16.31 18.73
N GLN A 29 10.81 16.52 19.13
CA GLN A 29 9.78 15.53 18.84
C GLN A 29 9.36 15.77 17.38
N SER A 30 10.24 15.31 16.49
CA SER A 30 9.79 14.84 15.19
C SER A 30 8.72 13.80 15.51
N ASP A 31 7.47 14.22 15.42
CA ASP A 31 6.29 13.38 15.25
C ASP A 31 6.55 12.45 14.06
N VAL A 32 7.30 11.39 14.31
CA VAL A 32 7.23 10.14 13.57
C VAL A 32 5.93 9.47 14.03
N ASN A 33 4.81 10.20 13.90
CA ASN A 33 3.56 9.60 13.47
C ASN A 33 3.77 9.18 12.02
N VAL A 34 4.67 8.20 11.82
CA VAL A 34 4.52 7.27 10.72
C VAL A 34 3.20 6.61 11.05
N LEU A 35 2.15 7.16 10.49
CA LEU A 35 0.99 6.41 10.06
C LEU A 35 1.56 5.26 9.24
N PHE A 36 1.97 4.18 9.92
CA PHE A 36 1.75 2.86 9.42
C PHE A 36 0.23 2.80 9.30
N ALA A 37 -0.27 3.28 8.16
CA ALA A 37 -1.57 2.86 7.66
C ALA A 37 -1.52 1.36 7.84
N ARG A 38 -2.27 0.85 8.83
CA ARG A 38 -2.18 -0.55 9.21
C ARG A 38 -2.35 -1.34 7.93
N ASP A 39 -1.28 -2.03 7.54
CA ASP A 39 -1.25 -2.81 6.31
C ASP A 39 -2.51 -3.68 6.35
N LYS A 40 -3.41 -3.45 5.40
CA LYS A 40 -4.70 -4.14 5.42
C LYS A 40 -4.41 -5.53 4.88
N ASP A 41 -4.54 -6.53 5.73
CA ASP A 41 -4.33 -7.91 5.36
C ASP A 41 -5.64 -8.56 4.88
N ASP A 42 -5.55 -9.36 3.81
CA ASP A 42 -6.62 -10.25 3.35
C ASP A 42 -6.33 -11.69 3.78
N GLN A 43 -7.32 -12.35 4.39
CA GLN A 43 -7.27 -13.76 4.71
C GLN A 43 -7.81 -14.60 3.56
N CYS A 44 -6.94 -15.41 2.95
CA CYS A 44 -7.34 -16.37 1.93
C CYS A 44 -7.60 -17.73 2.58
N ARG A 45 -8.83 -18.23 2.42
CA ARG A 45 -9.31 -19.50 2.93
C ARG A 45 -9.73 -20.40 1.79
N GLU A 46 -9.71 -21.70 2.03
CA GLU A 46 -10.33 -22.65 1.10
C GLU A 46 -11.84 -22.39 1.01
N SER A 47 -12.44 -22.80 -0.10
CA SER A 47 -13.89 -22.76 -0.23
C SER A 47 -14.53 -24.00 0.38
N THR A 48 -15.74 -23.86 0.90
CA THR A 48 -16.54 -24.98 1.47
C THR A 48 -17.79 -25.29 0.67
N ASP A 49 -18.17 -24.46 -0.30
CA ASP A 49 -19.32 -24.73 -1.16
C ASP A 49 -18.94 -25.54 -2.40
N LYS A 50 -19.96 -26.16 -3.02
CA LYS A 50 -19.78 -26.99 -4.22
C LYS A 50 -19.25 -26.20 -5.42
N ASP A 51 -19.65 -24.93 -5.51
CA ASP A 51 -19.24 -24.02 -6.59
C ASP A 51 -17.82 -23.45 -6.40
N LYS A 52 -17.22 -23.67 -5.23
CA LYS A 52 -15.93 -23.17 -4.78
C LYS A 52 -15.80 -21.64 -4.87
N LYS A 53 -16.83 -20.91 -4.42
CA LYS A 53 -16.95 -19.44 -4.53
C LYS A 53 -16.84 -18.69 -3.21
N ASN A 54 -16.92 -19.37 -2.07
CA ASN A 54 -16.83 -18.73 -0.76
C ASN A 54 -15.44 -18.78 -0.14
N ASN A 55 -15.22 -17.93 0.88
CA ASN A 55 -13.98 -17.84 1.67
C ASN A 55 -14.17 -18.37 3.11
N LYS A 56 -14.86 -19.51 3.30
CA LYS A 56 -15.31 -19.97 4.64
C LYS A 56 -14.56 -21.18 5.20
N GLY A 57 -13.58 -21.72 4.49
CA GLY A 57 -12.84 -22.91 4.89
C GLY A 57 -11.61 -22.63 5.75
N ALA A 58 -10.69 -23.60 5.73
CA ALA A 58 -9.42 -23.51 6.43
C ALA A 58 -8.58 -22.32 5.90
N LEU A 59 -7.92 -21.60 6.80
CA LEU A 59 -6.99 -20.54 6.44
C LEU A 59 -5.80 -21.11 5.68
N VAL A 60 -5.54 -20.56 4.50
CA VAL A 60 -4.41 -20.94 3.64
C VAL A 60 -3.24 -19.98 3.85
N VAL A 61 -3.53 -18.68 3.87
CA VAL A 61 -2.54 -17.60 4.01
C VAL A 61 -3.22 -16.27 4.35
N THR A 62 -2.48 -15.39 5.01
CA THR A 62 -2.78 -13.96 5.17
C THR A 62 -1.86 -13.17 4.25
N ILE A 63 -2.42 -12.31 3.39
CA ILE A 63 -1.70 -11.56 2.36
C ILE A 63 -1.87 -10.06 2.62
N SER A 64 -0.76 -9.34 2.74
CA SER A 64 -0.76 -7.88 2.81
C SER A 64 -1.21 -7.28 1.48
N ARG A 65 -2.23 -6.42 1.54
CA ARG A 65 -2.75 -5.71 0.35
C ARG A 65 -1.70 -4.77 -0.22
N ASP A 66 -0.94 -4.06 0.61
CA ASP A 66 0.02 -3.07 0.12
C ASP A 66 1.18 -3.74 -0.61
N LYS A 67 1.70 -4.85 -0.08
CA LYS A 67 2.75 -5.64 -0.75
C LYS A 67 2.25 -6.24 -2.06
N ALA A 68 1.04 -6.79 -2.06
CA ALA A 68 0.43 -7.37 -3.26
C ALA A 68 0.23 -6.31 -4.35
N LEU A 69 -0.32 -5.14 -3.99
CA LEU A 69 -0.51 -4.03 -4.91
C LEU A 69 0.82 -3.46 -5.40
N ALA A 70 1.83 -3.32 -4.53
CA ALA A 70 3.15 -2.84 -4.91
C ALA A 70 3.80 -3.78 -5.94
N SER A 71 3.64 -5.10 -5.76
CA SER A 71 4.10 -6.12 -6.72
C SER A 71 3.41 -5.96 -8.08
N ALA A 72 2.08 -5.83 -8.10
CA ALA A 72 1.31 -5.58 -9.33
C ALA A 72 1.69 -4.26 -10.01
N LYS A 73 1.89 -3.18 -9.25
CA LYS A 73 2.30 -1.88 -9.78
C LYS A 73 3.66 -1.95 -10.47
N ARG A 74 4.64 -2.66 -9.88
CA ARG A 74 5.94 -2.93 -10.54
C ARG A 74 5.78 -3.75 -11.82
N ALA A 75 4.85 -4.71 -11.84
CA ALA A 75 4.56 -5.51 -13.02
C ALA A 75 3.87 -4.71 -14.14
N GLY A 76 3.10 -3.68 -13.81
CA GLY A 76 2.42 -2.77 -14.75
C GLY A 76 1.21 -3.41 -15.42
N LEU A 77 0.96 -3.08 -16.69
CA LEU A 77 -0.18 -3.62 -17.48
C LEU A 77 0.25 -4.54 -18.63
N LYS A 78 1.54 -4.55 -18.96
CA LYS A 78 2.08 -5.28 -20.11
C LYS A 78 2.60 -6.63 -19.66
N ALA A 79 2.12 -7.72 -20.28
CA ALA A 79 2.62 -9.06 -20.04
C ALA A 79 4.13 -9.17 -20.31
N GLY A 80 4.85 -9.91 -19.46
CA GLY A 80 6.22 -10.35 -19.68
C GLY A 80 6.27 -11.77 -20.27
N LYS A 81 7.45 -12.39 -20.25
CA LYS A 81 7.63 -13.75 -20.81
C LYS A 81 6.84 -14.84 -20.10
N SER A 82 6.42 -14.61 -18.86
CA SER A 82 5.52 -15.49 -18.10
C SER A 82 4.08 -15.48 -18.59
N GLY A 83 3.69 -14.48 -19.37
CA GLY A 83 2.28 -14.20 -19.74
C GLY A 83 1.54 -13.29 -18.76
N TYR A 84 2.16 -12.91 -17.64
CA TYR A 84 1.59 -12.00 -16.65
C TYR A 84 2.26 -10.62 -16.66
N PRO A 85 1.60 -9.56 -16.16
CA PRO A 85 0.17 -9.50 -15.85
C PRO A 85 -0.68 -9.64 -17.10
N GLN A 86 -1.94 -10.05 -16.91
CA GLN A 86 -2.89 -10.23 -18.01
C GLN A 86 -4.25 -9.63 -17.66
N ARG A 87 -5.03 -9.29 -18.69
CA ARG A 87 -6.43 -8.89 -18.52
C ARG A 87 -7.23 -10.04 -17.91
N PHE A 88 -8.04 -9.73 -16.92
CA PHE A 88 -8.93 -10.66 -16.24
C PHE A 88 -10.35 -10.50 -16.78
N GLY A 89 -10.79 -11.46 -17.60
CA GLY A 89 -12.12 -11.42 -18.22
C GLY A 89 -13.29 -11.64 -17.26
N ASN A 90 -13.04 -11.97 -15.99
CA ASN A 90 -14.03 -12.17 -14.93
C ASN A 90 -15.22 -13.08 -15.28
N LEU A 91 -14.99 -14.15 -16.03
CA LEU A 91 -16.04 -15.11 -16.42
C LEU A 91 -16.70 -15.81 -15.22
N GLY A 92 -15.99 -15.88 -14.08
CA GLY A 92 -16.49 -16.44 -12.83
C GLY A 92 -17.40 -15.49 -12.02
N GLY A 93 -17.55 -14.23 -12.43
CA GLY A 93 -18.45 -13.27 -11.80
C GLY A 93 -17.99 -12.77 -10.42
N LEU A 94 -16.69 -12.56 -10.22
CA LEU A 94 -16.17 -11.91 -9.02
C LEU A 94 -16.78 -10.53 -8.86
N GLN A 95 -17.24 -10.25 -7.63
CA GLN A 95 -17.85 -8.97 -7.26
C GLN A 95 -16.76 -8.07 -6.66
N PHE A 96 -16.19 -7.19 -7.48
CA PHE A 96 -15.23 -6.20 -7.00
C PHE A 96 -15.93 -5.00 -6.35
N ALA A 97 -15.24 -4.31 -5.45
CA ALA A 97 -15.69 -3.01 -4.95
C ALA A 97 -15.35 -1.90 -5.97
N LYS A 98 -15.87 -0.68 -5.74
CA LYS A 98 -15.41 0.51 -6.47
C LYS A 98 -13.91 0.75 -6.20
N PRO A 99 -13.12 1.19 -7.19
CA PRO A 99 -13.55 1.62 -8.53
C PRO A 99 -13.72 0.50 -9.57
N CYS A 100 -13.34 -0.73 -9.25
CA CYS A 100 -13.18 -1.82 -10.22
C CYS A 100 -14.49 -2.44 -10.72
N ASN A 101 -15.63 -2.17 -10.09
CA ASN A 101 -16.94 -2.60 -10.57
C ASN A 101 -17.58 -1.64 -11.57
N LYS A 102 -16.90 -0.55 -11.94
CA LYS A 102 -17.42 0.40 -12.93
C LYS A 102 -17.39 -0.22 -14.33
N LYS A 103 -18.46 0.03 -15.10
CA LYS A 103 -18.55 -0.39 -16.50
C LYS A 103 -17.39 0.23 -17.31
N GLY A 104 -16.77 -0.57 -18.17
CA GLY A 104 -15.64 -0.13 -19.01
C GLY A 104 -14.29 -0.07 -18.28
N HIS A 105 -14.21 -0.52 -17.03
CA HIS A 105 -12.92 -0.76 -16.37
C HIS A 105 -12.40 -2.14 -16.75
N ASP A 106 -11.14 -2.17 -17.17
CA ASP A 106 -10.39 -3.40 -17.42
C ASP A 106 -9.72 -3.81 -16.11
N VAL A 107 -10.06 -5.00 -15.63
CA VAL A 107 -9.35 -5.61 -14.50
C VAL A 107 -8.21 -6.47 -15.03
N TYR A 108 -7.09 -6.43 -14.34
CA TYR A 108 -5.91 -7.25 -14.57
C TYR A 108 -5.69 -8.16 -13.38
N GLU A 109 -5.12 -9.35 -13.64
CA GLU A 109 -4.65 -10.25 -12.60
C GLU A 109 -3.12 -10.37 -12.67
N TYR A 110 -2.50 -10.41 -11.49
CA TYR A 110 -1.08 -10.70 -11.33
C TYR A 110 -0.84 -11.75 -10.24
N PRO A 111 0.02 -12.74 -10.45
CA PRO A 111 0.33 -13.75 -9.45
C PRO A 111 1.08 -13.17 -8.24
N ILE A 112 0.75 -13.65 -7.05
CA ILE A 112 1.43 -13.27 -5.80
C ILE A 112 2.05 -14.52 -5.17
N VAL A 113 3.32 -14.40 -4.77
CA VAL A 113 4.03 -15.44 -4.01
C VAL A 113 3.50 -15.47 -2.58
N LYS A 114 3.22 -16.67 -2.05
CA LYS A 114 2.53 -16.87 -0.76
C LYS A 114 3.17 -16.12 0.41
N ASP A 115 4.50 -16.06 0.46
CA ASP A 115 5.24 -15.42 1.55
C ASP A 115 5.46 -13.91 1.37
N GLN A 116 5.13 -13.38 0.18
CA GLN A 116 5.35 -11.99 -0.23
C GLN A 116 6.79 -11.48 0.03
N LYS A 117 7.78 -12.38 0.06
CA LYS A 117 9.20 -12.01 0.19
C LYS A 117 9.84 -11.63 -1.14
N SER A 118 9.24 -12.08 -2.23
CA SER A 118 9.67 -11.81 -3.59
C SER A 118 8.47 -11.56 -4.50
N ASP A 119 8.72 -10.90 -5.62
CA ASP A 119 7.74 -10.78 -6.70
C ASP A 119 7.69 -12.05 -7.53
N TYR A 120 6.53 -12.31 -8.14
CA TYR A 120 6.43 -13.34 -9.16
C TYR A 120 7.41 -13.02 -10.32
N PRO A 121 8.19 -14.00 -10.82
CA PRO A 121 9.21 -13.75 -11.84
C PRO A 121 8.57 -13.57 -13.23
N LYS A 122 8.05 -12.36 -13.47
CA LYS A 122 7.33 -11.96 -14.69
C LYS A 122 8.08 -12.28 -15.99
N GLU A 123 9.40 -12.19 -15.98
CA GLU A 123 10.25 -12.42 -17.16
C GLU A 123 10.73 -13.87 -17.30
N GLN A 124 10.28 -14.78 -16.43
CA GLN A 124 10.59 -16.20 -16.53
C GLN A 124 9.46 -16.93 -17.26
N LYS A 125 9.78 -17.48 -18.44
CA LYS A 125 8.84 -18.31 -19.21
C LYS A 125 8.49 -19.58 -18.43
N GLY A 126 7.21 -19.92 -18.39
CA GLY A 126 6.72 -21.13 -17.72
C GLY A 126 6.78 -21.09 -16.18
N ALA A 127 7.01 -19.92 -15.58
CA ALA A 127 6.98 -19.78 -14.12
C ALA A 127 5.59 -20.14 -13.58
N ASN A 128 5.53 -21.03 -12.58
CA ASN A 128 4.27 -21.42 -11.95
C ASN A 128 3.68 -20.21 -11.18
N PRO A 129 2.52 -19.69 -11.56
CA PRO A 129 1.94 -18.52 -10.90
C PRO A 129 1.34 -18.83 -9.51
N GLY A 130 1.25 -20.09 -9.11
CA GLY A 130 0.58 -20.49 -7.88
C GLY A 130 -0.90 -20.07 -7.87
N ARG A 131 -1.58 -20.16 -6.73
CA ARG A 131 -3.04 -19.97 -6.65
C ARG A 131 -3.48 -18.53 -6.38
N PHE A 132 -2.60 -17.69 -5.87
CA PHE A 132 -2.97 -16.36 -5.39
C PHE A 132 -2.85 -15.32 -6.50
N ARG A 133 -3.83 -14.43 -6.58
CA ARG A 133 -3.87 -13.33 -7.53
C ARG A 133 -4.19 -12.04 -6.80
N VAL A 134 -3.50 -10.98 -7.16
CA VAL A 134 -3.98 -9.62 -6.94
C VAL A 134 -4.72 -9.17 -8.19
N TYR A 135 -5.86 -8.53 -8.00
CA TYR A 135 -6.65 -7.91 -9.04
C TYR A 135 -6.55 -6.41 -8.91
N TYR A 136 -6.32 -5.73 -10.04
CA TYR A 136 -6.18 -4.28 -10.11
C TYR A 136 -6.69 -3.77 -11.45
N ASP A 137 -7.14 -2.51 -11.51
CA ASP A 137 -7.69 -1.95 -12.74
C ASP A 137 -6.59 -1.36 -13.65
N GLN A 138 -6.99 -0.87 -14.84
CA GLN A 138 -6.08 -0.21 -15.78
C GLN A 138 -5.41 1.06 -15.25
N TYR A 139 -5.87 1.60 -14.11
CA TYR A 139 -5.26 2.73 -13.43
C TYR A 139 -4.41 2.30 -12.23
N LEU A 140 -4.16 1.00 -12.08
CA LEU A 140 -3.40 0.39 -10.98
C LEU A 140 -4.06 0.61 -9.61
N ASN A 141 -5.38 0.76 -9.57
CA ASN A 141 -6.15 0.72 -8.32
C ASN A 141 -6.36 -0.71 -7.87
N PHE A 142 -6.27 -0.95 -6.57
CA PHE A 142 -6.54 -2.26 -5.99
C PHE A 142 -8.02 -2.65 -6.12
N CYS A 143 -8.28 -3.87 -6.59
CA CYS A 143 -9.64 -4.43 -6.69
C CYS A 143 -9.89 -5.54 -5.67
N GLY A 144 -8.86 -6.30 -5.30
CA GLY A 144 -8.96 -7.40 -4.35
C GLY A 144 -7.81 -8.40 -4.48
N ILE A 145 -7.69 -9.27 -3.48
CA ILE A 145 -6.86 -10.49 -3.56
C ILE A 145 -7.81 -11.67 -3.68
N GLY A 146 -7.44 -12.67 -4.48
CA GLY A 146 -8.19 -13.91 -4.57
C GLY A 146 -7.31 -15.13 -4.69
N ILE A 147 -7.94 -16.28 -4.48
CA ILE A 147 -7.31 -17.59 -4.54
C ILE A 147 -8.06 -18.46 -5.55
N LYS A 148 -7.33 -19.18 -6.40
CA LYS A 148 -7.91 -20.19 -7.30
C LYS A 148 -8.51 -21.33 -6.49
N ALA A 149 -9.72 -21.74 -6.87
CA ALA A 149 -10.50 -22.77 -6.18
C ALA A 149 -9.76 -24.11 -6.02
N ASN A 150 -8.96 -24.51 -7.01
CA ASN A 150 -8.25 -25.79 -7.00
C ASN A 150 -6.77 -25.63 -6.65
N LYS A 151 -6.18 -26.68 -6.08
CA LYS A 151 -4.78 -26.68 -5.63
C LYS A 151 -3.76 -26.63 -6.78
N ASP A 152 -4.17 -27.05 -7.96
CA ASP A 152 -3.41 -27.06 -9.21
C ASP A 152 -3.44 -25.72 -9.96
N ASN A 153 -3.87 -24.62 -9.31
CA ASN A 153 -4.02 -23.29 -9.92
C ASN A 153 -5.11 -23.22 -11.02
N SER A 154 -6.05 -24.17 -11.04
CA SER A 154 -7.23 -24.13 -11.91
C SER A 154 -8.50 -23.67 -11.18
N GLY A 155 -9.58 -23.54 -11.95
CA GLY A 155 -10.90 -23.16 -11.45
C GLY A 155 -11.11 -21.65 -11.31
N ASN A 156 -12.38 -21.28 -11.11
CA ASN A 156 -12.73 -19.89 -10.86
C ASN A 156 -12.17 -19.45 -9.50
N PRO A 157 -11.58 -18.25 -9.41
CA PRO A 157 -11.14 -17.71 -8.14
C PRO A 157 -12.32 -17.27 -7.28
N HIS A 158 -12.09 -17.16 -5.97
CA HIS A 158 -12.91 -16.37 -5.04
C HIS A 158 -12.05 -15.32 -4.33
N LEU A 159 -12.69 -14.25 -3.86
CA LEU A 159 -11.99 -13.17 -3.14
C LEU A 159 -11.67 -13.57 -1.70
N CYS A 160 -10.49 -13.17 -1.26
CA CYS A 160 -10.06 -13.21 0.14
C CYS A 160 -10.72 -12.05 0.93
N THR A 161 -10.75 -12.14 2.25
CA THR A 161 -11.48 -11.21 3.13
C THR A 161 -10.65 -10.69 4.27
#